data_AF-A0A5E6N5N8-F1
#
_entry.id   AF-A0A5E6N5N8-F1
#
_cell.length_a   1.000
_cell.length_b   1.000
_cell.length_c   1.000
_cell.angle_alpha   90.00
_cell.angle_beta   90.00
_cell.angle_gamma   90.00
#
_symmetry.space_group_name_H-M   'P 1'
#
loop_
_entity.id
_entity.type
_entity.pdbx_description
1 polymer ?
#
loop_
_entity_poly.entity_id
_entity_poly.type
_entity_poly.pdbx_seq_one_letter_code
_entity_poly.pdbx_strand_id
1 'polypeptide(L)'
;MSKKRTKYTSTFKTKLVLELLQNKSTLVQIASKHNILSQNLQNWKKTFLANAEIAMEPSKAVKEYKEELIKSQKQNERLTALVGKVTVEKEWLAKKLKSLGLSNRKQLVEFKLSSPHMPCSLLSVNQQCQ
;
A
#
# COMPACT_ATOMS: atom_id res chain seq x y z
N MET A 1 25.87 17.14 14.44
CA MET A 1 24.69 18.03 14.53
C MET A 1 23.91 17.96 13.22
N SER A 2 22.77 17.26 13.17
CA SER A 2 21.95 17.18 11.95
C SER A 2 21.26 18.53 11.68
N LYS A 3 21.52 19.14 10.51
CA LYS A 3 20.87 20.39 10.11
C LYS A 3 19.38 20.12 9.87
N LYS A 4 18.50 20.81 10.62
CA LYS A 4 17.04 20.73 10.41
C LYS A 4 16.71 21.14 8.97
N ARG A 5 15.94 20.29 8.28
CA ARG A 5 15.48 20.54 6.91
C ARG A 5 14.58 21.76 6.87
N THR A 6 14.87 22.70 5.97
CA THR A 6 14.02 23.87 5.73
C THR A 6 12.68 23.43 5.13
N LYS A 7 11.58 23.89 5.73
CA LYS A 7 10.21 23.64 5.26
C LYS A 7 9.69 24.89 4.56
N TYR A 8 9.26 24.75 3.32
CA TYR A 8 8.64 25.82 2.54
C TYR A 8 7.14 25.59 2.43
N THR A 9 6.36 26.65 2.57
CA THR A 9 4.89 26.61 2.42
C THR A 9 4.49 26.32 0.98
N SER A 10 3.33 25.71 0.78
CA SER A 10 2.83 25.38 -0.57
C SER A 10 2.66 26.64 -1.43
N THR A 11 2.08 27.70 -0.85
CA THR A 11 1.87 28.99 -1.51
C THR A 11 3.16 29.65 -1.96
N PHE A 12 4.26 29.48 -1.22
CA PHE A 12 5.56 30.00 -1.60
C PHE A 12 6.14 29.22 -2.79
N LYS A 13 6.10 27.89 -2.74
CA LYS A 13 6.59 27.03 -3.84
C LYS A 13 5.84 27.31 -5.13
N THR A 14 4.51 27.42 -5.08
CA THR A 14 3.69 27.68 -6.28
C THR A 14 3.97 29.05 -6.88
N LYS A 15 4.08 30.12 -6.06
CA LYS A 15 4.44 31.45 -6.55
C LYS A 15 5.74 31.46 -7.34
N LEU A 16 6.78 30.82 -6.81
CA LEU A 16 8.10 30.78 -7.46
C LEU A 16 8.09 29.93 -8.74
N VAL A 17 7.38 28.81 -8.74
CA VAL A 17 7.22 27.98 -9.95
C VAL A 17 6.47 28.75 -11.03
N LEU A 18 5.42 29.50 -10.67
CA LEU A 18 4.69 30.34 -11.63
C LEU A 18 5.55 31.47 -12.18
N GLU A 19 6.35 32.15 -11.34
CA GLU A 19 7.30 33.18 -11.77
C GLU A 19 8.33 32.61 -12.78
N LEU A 20 8.81 31.40 -12.52
CA LEU A 20 9.72 30.68 -13.41
C LEU A 20 9.04 30.29 -14.74
N LEU A 21 7.79 29.81 -14.72
CA LEU A 21 7.05 29.42 -15.93
C LEU A 21 6.62 30.63 -16.78
N GLN A 22 6.41 31.79 -16.14
CA GLN A 22 6.13 33.06 -16.81
C GLN A 22 7.37 33.70 -17.44
N ASN A 23 8.55 33.07 -17.34
CA ASN A 23 9.84 33.57 -17.83
C ASN A 23 10.22 34.97 -17.32
N LYS A 24 9.65 35.41 -16.19
CA LYS A 24 9.92 36.73 -15.60
C LYS A 24 11.32 36.84 -15.01
N SER A 25 11.90 35.71 -14.61
CA SER A 25 13.22 35.63 -14.02
C SER A 25 13.82 34.25 -14.27
N THR A 26 15.13 34.20 -14.44
CA THR A 26 15.83 32.92 -14.65
C THR A 26 15.88 32.11 -13.35
N LEU A 27 16.04 30.80 -13.47
CA LEU A 27 16.18 29.88 -12.32
C LEU A 27 17.21 30.39 -11.30
N VAL A 28 18.34 30.89 -11.78
CA VAL A 28 19.45 31.39 -10.96
C VAL A 28 19.05 32.68 -10.24
N GLN A 29 18.37 33.61 -10.91
CA GLN A 29 17.91 34.86 -10.30
C GLN A 29 16.88 34.61 -9.20
N ILE A 30 15.91 33.72 -9.43
CA ILE A 30 14.89 33.36 -8.43
C ILE A 30 15.54 32.65 -7.24
N ALA A 31 16.48 31.74 -7.51
CA ALA A 31 17.24 31.03 -6.47
C ALA A 31 18.00 32.00 -5.56
N SER A 32 18.74 32.95 -6.16
CA SER A 32 19.49 33.96 -5.42
C SER A 32 18.58 34.92 -4.66
N LYS A 33 17.52 35.43 -5.28
CA LYS A 33 16.59 36.41 -4.67
C LYS A 33 15.86 35.86 -3.45
N HIS A 34 15.50 34.58 -3.48
CA HIS A 34 14.74 33.92 -2.41
C HIS A 34 15.60 33.04 -1.51
N ASN A 35 16.94 33.07 -1.69
CA ASN A 35 17.91 32.24 -0.98
C ASN A 35 17.52 30.75 -0.94
N ILE A 36 17.10 30.22 -2.09
CA ILE A 36 16.74 28.81 -2.26
C ILE A 36 17.75 28.10 -3.15
N LEU A 37 17.97 26.82 -2.90
CA LEU A 37 18.77 25.99 -3.80
C LEU A 37 18.03 25.82 -5.13
N SER A 38 18.71 26.07 -6.25
CA SER A 38 18.15 25.93 -7.61
C SER A 38 17.51 24.55 -7.86
N GLN A 39 18.09 23.50 -7.30
CA GLN A 39 17.56 22.13 -7.34
C GLN A 39 16.17 22.02 -6.70
N ASN A 40 15.89 22.76 -5.61
CA ASN A 40 14.57 22.75 -4.99
C ASN A 40 13.51 23.32 -5.94
N LEU A 41 13.84 24.41 -6.64
CA LEU A 41 12.95 25.04 -7.59
C LEU A 41 12.66 24.14 -8.81
N GLN A 42 13.68 23.42 -9.30
CA GLN A 42 13.50 22.40 -10.34
C GLN A 42 12.58 21.26 -9.89
N ASN A 43 12.79 20.74 -8.67
CA ASN A 43 11.94 19.70 -8.09
C ASN A 43 10.49 20.17 -7.95
N TRP A 44 10.26 21.40 -7.47
CA TRP A 44 8.92 21.97 -7.36
C TRP A 44 8.26 22.17 -8.71
N LYS A 45 9.01 22.62 -9.73
CA LYS A 45 8.50 22.70 -11.11
C LYS A 45 8.05 21.34 -11.61
N LYS A 46 8.84 20.28 -11.40
CA LYS A 46 8.48 18.91 -11.79
C LYS A 46 7.20 18.44 -11.10
N THR A 47 7.10 18.62 -9.78
CA THR A 47 5.88 18.27 -9.02
C THR A 47 4.66 19.07 -9.48
N PHE A 48 4.83 20.37 -9.75
CA PHE A 48 3.74 21.23 -10.21
C PHE A 48 3.19 20.77 -11.56
N LEU A 49 4.06 20.47 -12.53
CA LEU A 49 3.65 20.01 -13.86
C LEU A 49 2.97 18.63 -13.81
N ALA A 50 3.49 17.69 -13.00
CA ALA A 50 2.85 16.39 -12.81
C ALA A 50 1.44 16.51 -12.20
N ASN A 51 1.25 17.43 -11.26
CA ASN A 51 -0.05 17.67 -10.65
C ASN A 51 -0.98 18.53 -11.53
N ALA A 52 -0.44 19.27 -12.50
CA ALA A 52 -1.23 20.13 -13.38
C ALA A 52 -2.16 19.31 -14.28
N GLU A 53 -1.69 18.17 -14.80
CA GLU A 53 -2.51 17.24 -15.57
C GLU A 53 -3.71 16.72 -14.76
N ILE A 54 -3.44 16.29 -13.51
CA ILE A 54 -4.49 15.83 -12.58
C ILE A 54 -5.48 16.96 -12.27
N ALA A 55 -5.00 18.20 -12.13
CA ALA A 55 -5.84 19.35 -11.85
C ALA A 55 -6.72 19.78 -13.04
N MET A 56 -6.31 19.49 -14.28
CA MET A 56 -7.10 19.77 -15.48
C MET A 56 -8.23 18.77 -15.69
N GLU A 57 -8.01 17.50 -15.35
CA GLU A 57 -9.00 16.42 -15.48
C GLU A 57 -9.31 15.75 -14.12
N PRO A 58 -9.82 16.50 -13.13
CA PRO A 58 -10.04 15.98 -11.79
C PRO A 58 -11.08 14.86 -11.79
N SER A 59 -12.08 14.95 -12.68
CA SER A 59 -13.14 13.95 -12.81
C SER A 59 -12.63 12.58 -13.25
N LYS A 60 -11.61 12.52 -14.12
CA LYS A 60 -11.03 11.26 -14.59
C LYS A 60 -10.17 10.61 -13.51
N ALA A 61 -9.28 11.37 -12.90
CA ALA A 61 -8.46 10.90 -11.79
C ALA A 61 -9.32 10.38 -10.63
N VAL A 62 -10.36 11.14 -10.23
CA VAL A 62 -11.26 10.74 -9.15
C VAL A 62 -12.04 9.46 -9.48
N LYS A 63 -12.43 9.24 -10.75
CA LYS A 63 -13.10 8.01 -11.17
C LYS A 63 -12.16 6.80 -11.05
N GLU A 64 -10.96 6.89 -11.62
CA GLU A 64 -9.96 5.81 -11.58
C GLU A 64 -9.60 5.44 -10.13
N TYR A 65 -9.37 6.43 -9.26
CA TYR A 65 -9.11 6.19 -7.84
C TYR A 65 -10.29 5.52 -7.12
N LYS A 66 -11.53 5.93 -7.41
CA LYS A 66 -12.72 5.31 -6.82
C LYS A 66 -12.89 3.87 -7.27
N GLU A 67 -12.65 3.58 -8.55
CA GLU A 67 -12.74 2.23 -9.10
C GLU A 67 -11.70 1.29 -8.47
N GLU A 68 -10.44 1.72 -8.36
CA GLU A 68 -9.39 0.95 -7.69
C GLU A 68 -9.73 0.71 -6.21
N LEU A 69 -10.27 1.72 -5.52
CA LEU A 69 -10.67 1.62 -4.12
C LEU A 69 -11.81 0.62 -3.93
N ILE A 70 -12.84 0.67 -4.79
CA ILE A 70 -13.96 -0.30 -4.78
C ILE A 70 -13.44 -1.71 -5.04
N LYS A 71 -12.52 -1.89 -5.99
CA LYS A 71 -11.93 -3.20 -6.31
C LYS A 71 -11.14 -3.76 -5.13
N SER A 72 -10.30 -2.94 -4.51
CA SER A 72 -9.53 -3.32 -3.33
C SER A 72 -10.44 -3.66 -2.15
N GLN A 73 -11.50 -2.88 -1.94
CA GLN A 73 -12.48 -3.15 -0.89
C GLN A 73 -13.21 -4.48 -1.11
N LYS A 74 -13.67 -4.77 -2.33
CA LYS A 74 -14.28 -6.07 -2.66
C LYS A 74 -13.34 -7.24 -2.43
N GLN A 75 -12.05 -7.09 -2.75
CA GLN A 75 -11.05 -8.12 -2.48
C GLN A 75 -10.87 -8.34 -0.97
N ASN A 76 -10.79 -7.27 -0.19
CA ASN A 76 -10.71 -7.37 1.27
C ASN A 76 -11.94 -8.04 1.86
N GLU A 77 -13.15 -7.64 1.46
CA GLU A 77 -14.40 -8.26 1.91
C GLU A 77 -14.42 -9.77 1.61
N ARG A 78 -14.02 -10.17 0.40
CA ARG A 78 -13.91 -11.58 0.03
C ARG A 78 -12.91 -12.33 0.90
N LEU A 79 -11.73 -11.75 1.14
CA LEU A 79 -10.70 -12.37 1.98
C LEU A 79 -11.16 -12.48 3.44
N THR A 80 -11.78 -11.44 3.99
CA THR A 80 -12.35 -11.44 5.34
C THR A 80 -13.42 -12.52 5.50
N ALA A 81 -14.32 -12.67 4.52
CA ALA A 81 -15.32 -13.75 4.54
C ALA A 81 -14.67 -15.15 4.50
N LEU A 82 -13.64 -15.33 3.67
CA LEU A 82 -12.88 -16.58 3.58
C LEU A 82 -12.17 -16.91 4.89
N VAL A 83 -11.49 -15.94 5.48
CA VAL A 83 -10.83 -16.09 6.79
C VAL A 83 -11.86 -16.43 7.86
N GLY A 84 -13.02 -15.76 7.88
CA GLY A 84 -14.10 -16.09 8.80
C GLY A 84 -14.57 -17.55 8.67
N LYS A 85 -14.84 -18.00 7.44
CA LYS A 85 -15.24 -19.38 7.15
C LYS A 85 -14.20 -20.38 7.63
N VAL A 86 -12.93 -20.18 7.25
CA VAL A 86 -11.82 -21.08 7.62
C VAL A 86 -11.60 -21.09 9.13
N THR A 87 -11.73 -19.96 9.81
CA THR A 87 -11.63 -19.89 11.28
C THR A 87 -12.72 -20.72 11.95
N VAL A 88 -13.97 -20.57 11.52
CA VAL A 88 -15.10 -21.37 12.07
C VAL A 88 -14.89 -22.86 11.81
N GLU A 89 -14.51 -23.25 10.60
CA GLU A 89 -14.23 -24.66 10.25
C GLU A 89 -13.08 -25.22 11.11
N LYS A 90 -12.02 -24.44 11.31
CA LYS A 90 -10.88 -24.82 12.15
C LYS A 90 -11.27 -25.01 13.61
N GLU A 91 -12.05 -24.09 14.18
CA GLU A 91 -12.54 -24.19 15.56
C GLU A 91 -13.45 -25.40 15.74
N TRP A 92 -14.33 -25.65 14.76
CA TRP A 92 -15.19 -26.83 14.76
C TRP A 92 -14.38 -28.13 14.74
N LEU A 93 -13.40 -28.24 13.83
CA LEU A 93 -12.50 -29.40 13.76
C LEU A 93 -11.72 -29.59 15.06
N ALA A 94 -11.17 -28.51 15.63
CA ALA A 94 -10.44 -28.56 16.88
C ALA A 94 -11.32 -29.04 18.06
N LYS A 95 -12.58 -28.60 18.11
CA LYS A 95 -13.56 -29.07 19.10
C LYS A 95 -13.92 -30.53 18.89
N LYS A 96 -14.13 -30.97 17.64
CA LYS A 96 -14.46 -32.36 17.32
C LYS A 96 -13.32 -33.31 17.68
N LEU A 97 -12.07 -32.93 17.39
CA LEU A 97 -10.90 -33.72 17.75
C LEU A 97 -10.77 -33.95 19.26
N LYS A 98 -11.02 -32.91 20.06
CA LYS A 98 -11.07 -33.02 21.53
C LYS A 98 -12.16 -33.97 21.99
N SER A 99 -13.36 -33.87 21.42
CA SER A 99 -14.49 -34.75 21.80
C SER A 99 -14.24 -36.23 21.50
N LEU A 100 -13.42 -36.54 20.50
CA LEU A 100 -13.06 -37.91 20.12
C LEU A 100 -11.83 -38.45 20.89
N GLY A 101 -11.30 -37.70 21.87
CA GLY A 101 -10.08 -38.09 22.60
C GLY A 101 -8.80 -38.05 21.77
N LEU A 102 -8.83 -37.47 20.56
CA LEU A 102 -7.71 -37.43 19.62
C LEU A 102 -6.88 -36.14 19.73
N SER A 103 -6.88 -35.49 20.90
CA SER A 103 -6.20 -34.22 21.16
C SER A 103 -4.71 -34.21 20.74
N ASN A 104 -4.05 -35.38 20.75
CA ASN A 104 -2.66 -35.56 20.34
C ASN A 104 -2.43 -35.30 18.82
N ARG A 105 -3.50 -35.30 18.01
CA ARG A 105 -3.44 -35.06 16.55
C ARG A 105 -3.76 -33.61 16.16
N LYS A 106 -3.68 -32.67 17.10
CA LYS A 106 -3.99 -31.23 16.89
C LYS A 106 -3.19 -30.59 15.73
N GLN A 107 -1.99 -31.12 15.46
CA GLN A 107 -1.12 -30.70 14.36
C GLN A 107 -1.74 -30.88 12.96
N LEU A 108 -2.74 -31.76 12.80
CA LEU A 108 -3.45 -31.94 11.52
C LEU A 108 -4.38 -30.76 11.15
N VAL A 109 -4.79 -29.97 12.16
CA VAL A 109 -5.70 -28.84 12.01
C VAL A 109 -4.95 -27.49 12.10
N GLU A 110 -3.77 -27.49 12.70
CA GLU A 110 -2.90 -26.33 12.78
C GLU A 110 -1.86 -26.33 11.66
N PHE A 111 -2.15 -25.62 10.57
CA PHE A 111 -1.09 -25.21 9.65
C PHE A 111 -0.26 -24.11 10.32
N LYS A 112 0.96 -24.42 10.75
CA LYS A 112 1.93 -23.38 11.11
C LYS A 112 2.64 -22.93 9.84
N LEU A 113 2.53 -21.65 9.50
CA LEU A 113 3.39 -21.01 8.51
C LEU A 113 4.81 -20.91 9.11
N SER A 114 5.53 -22.03 9.11
CA SER A 114 6.94 -22.09 9.46
C SER A 114 7.75 -22.17 8.18
N SER A 115 8.20 -21.01 7.69
CA SER A 115 9.21 -20.80 6.64
C SER A 115 8.88 -21.29 5.21
N PRO A 116 9.35 -20.62 4.13
CA PRO A 116 9.02 -20.95 2.73
C PRO A 116 9.62 -22.25 2.19
N HIS A 117 10.38 -22.99 2.98
CA HIS A 117 11.07 -24.21 2.55
C HIS A 117 10.68 -25.39 3.44
N MET A 118 9.58 -26.07 3.11
CA MET A 118 9.41 -27.48 3.46
C MET A 118 8.73 -28.23 2.31
N PRO A 119 9.26 -29.39 1.87
CA PRO A 119 8.68 -30.16 0.78
C PRO A 119 7.35 -30.79 1.20
N CYS A 120 6.38 -30.73 0.28
CA CYS A 120 5.02 -31.23 0.40
C CYS A 120 4.96 -32.77 0.33
N SER A 121 5.55 -33.46 1.32
CA SER A 121 5.59 -34.94 1.32
C SER A 121 4.91 -35.60 2.52
N LEU A 122 4.16 -34.87 3.36
CA LEU A 122 3.52 -35.44 4.55
C LEU A 122 1.98 -35.41 4.57
N LEU A 123 1.33 -35.23 3.42
CA LEU A 123 -0.13 -35.34 3.30
C LEU A 123 -0.55 -36.52 2.41
N SER A 124 -0.06 -37.72 2.70
CA SER A 124 -0.76 -38.95 2.31
C SER A 124 -1.69 -39.36 3.46
N VAL A 125 -2.87 -38.76 3.50
CA VAL A 125 -3.98 -39.38 4.23
C VAL A 125 -4.42 -40.56 3.39
N ASN A 126 -4.05 -41.77 3.84
CA ASN A 126 -4.52 -43.05 3.32
C ASN A 126 -6.02 -42.98 2.99
N GLN A 127 -6.35 -42.98 1.70
CA GLN A 127 -7.61 -43.52 1.21
C GLN A 127 -7.47 -45.04 1.26
N GLN A 128 -7.85 -45.63 2.39
CA GLN A 128 -8.15 -47.06 2.52
C GLN A 128 -9.41 -47.21 3.37
N CYS A 129 -10.27 -48.14 2.95
CA CYS A 129 -11.68 -48.40 3.32
C CYS A 129 -12.67 -47.64 2.41
N GLN A 130 -13.36 -48.23 1.43
CA GLN A 130 -13.65 -49.63 1.06
C GLN A 130 -13.50 -49.81 -0.46
#